data_AF-A0A0F9DA76-F1
#
_entry.id   AF-A0A0F9DA76-F1
#
_cell.length_a   1.000
_cell.length_b   1.000
_cell.length_c   1.000
_cell.angle_alpha   90.00
_cell.angle_beta   90.00
_cell.angle_gamma   90.00
#
_symmetry.space_group_name_H-M   'P 1'
#
loop_
_entity.id
_entity.type
_entity.pdbx_description
1 polymer ?
#
loop_
_entity_poly.entity_id
_entity_poly.type
_entity_poly.pdbx_seq_one_letter_code
_entity_poly.pdbx_strand_id
1 'polypeptide(L)'
;MALAMKANSETYSTLPAPPPELSPLPIGTHTADLTTTDLGRLGPASTPRKKSTMTLRDSHHHIARLMAQGIRTFEIAALTNFSAGRISQLRSDPAMLGLIAEYREDVDLAHHAAIQAVAERVGLLAGDTMREVHKRLDEDPSAMRDANLLKLLTITLDRSGHGPTSKHDIRTIHVTR
;
A
#
# COMPACT_ATOMS: atom_id res chain seq x y z
N MET A 1 -58.80 -31.30 48.89
CA MET A 1 -57.68 -32.26 48.92
C MET A 1 -56.39 -31.46 48.79
N ALA A 2 -55.93 -30.94 49.93
CA ALA A 2 -54.75 -30.10 50.08
C ALA A 2 -53.73 -30.92 50.87
N LEU A 3 -52.49 -31.04 50.38
CA LEU A 3 -51.42 -31.66 51.15
C LEU A 3 -50.07 -30.99 50.89
N ALA A 4 -49.73 -30.15 51.86
CA ALA A 4 -48.43 -29.95 52.50
C ALA A 4 -47.18 -29.64 51.65
N MET A 5 -46.78 -28.37 51.74
CA MET A 5 -45.40 -27.91 51.84
C MET A 5 -44.55 -28.86 52.71
N LYS A 6 -43.43 -29.34 52.16
CA LYS A 6 -42.25 -29.71 52.94
C LYS A 6 -41.08 -28.88 52.45
N ALA A 7 -40.58 -28.06 53.36
CA ALA A 7 -39.34 -27.32 53.24
C ALA A 7 -38.16 -28.29 53.16
N ASN A 8 -37.33 -28.15 52.13
CA ASN A 8 -35.97 -28.67 52.12
C ASN A 8 -35.04 -27.49 52.44
N SER A 9 -34.81 -27.29 53.72
CA SER A 9 -33.64 -26.59 54.26
C SER A 9 -32.50 -27.58 54.40
N GLU A 10 -31.27 -27.09 54.23
CA GLU A 10 -29.97 -27.78 54.44
C GLU A 10 -29.31 -28.34 53.17
N THR A 11 -28.42 -27.53 52.58
CA THR A 11 -26.97 -27.80 52.40
C THR A 11 -26.37 -26.88 51.33
N TYR A 12 -26.27 -25.59 51.64
CA TYR A 12 -25.26 -24.71 51.00
C TYR A 12 -24.25 -24.33 52.07
N SER A 13 -23.43 -25.33 52.44
CA SER A 13 -22.24 -25.13 53.27
C SER A 13 -21.03 -25.22 52.34
N THR A 14 -20.14 -24.23 52.48
CA THR A 14 -18.83 -24.09 51.81
C THR A 14 -18.84 -23.45 50.42
N LEU A 15 -18.95 -22.13 50.37
CA LEU A 15 -18.31 -21.34 49.32
C LEU A 15 -16.80 -21.65 49.33
N PRO A 16 -16.13 -21.85 48.17
CA PRO A 16 -14.68 -21.92 48.15
C PRO A 16 -14.10 -20.60 48.65
N ALA A 17 -13.05 -20.69 49.46
CA ALA A 17 -12.38 -19.52 50.02
C ALA A 17 -12.05 -18.51 48.90
N PRO A 18 -12.21 -17.19 49.18
CA PRO A 18 -11.80 -16.17 48.22
C PRO A 18 -10.33 -16.38 47.86
N PRO A 19 -9.95 -16.19 46.57
CA PRO A 19 -8.55 -16.28 46.18
C PRO A 19 -7.73 -15.34 47.06
N PRO A 20 -6.51 -15.72 47.47
CA PRO A 20 -5.68 -14.89 48.33
C PRO A 20 -5.56 -13.52 47.66
N GLU A 21 -5.95 -12.49 48.42
CA GLU A 21 -5.84 -11.10 48.05
C GLU A 21 -4.40 -10.86 47.61
N LEU A 22 -4.18 -10.68 46.30
CA LEU A 22 -2.87 -10.39 45.75
C LEU A 22 -2.44 -9.07 46.38
N SER A 23 -1.58 -9.17 47.40
CA SER A 23 -0.92 -8.00 47.96
C SER A 23 -0.31 -7.23 46.79
N PRO A 24 -0.52 -5.91 46.70
CA PRO A 24 0.09 -5.13 45.63
C PRO A 24 1.58 -5.40 45.66
N LEU A 25 2.10 -6.00 44.58
CA LEU A 25 3.52 -6.23 44.44
C LEU A 25 4.18 -4.87 44.64
N PRO A 26 5.16 -4.73 45.56
CA PRO A 26 5.92 -3.50 45.63
C PRO A 26 6.50 -3.29 44.23
N ILE A 27 6.12 -2.18 43.58
CA ILE A 27 6.85 -1.69 42.42
C ILE A 27 8.19 -1.25 43.01
N GLY A 28 9.08 -2.22 43.20
CA GLY A 28 10.45 -1.97 43.55
C GLY A 28 10.99 -1.12 42.43
N THR A 29 11.29 0.13 42.74
CA THR A 29 12.26 0.93 42.01
C THR A 29 13.62 0.25 42.21
N HIS A 30 13.78 -0.94 41.64
CA HIS A 30 15.04 -1.62 41.52
C HIS A 30 15.84 -0.87 40.47
N THR A 31 16.46 0.23 40.89
CA THR A 31 17.77 0.63 40.38
C THR A 31 18.78 -0.38 40.92
N ALA A 32 18.59 -1.65 40.56
CA ALA A 32 19.64 -2.63 40.72
C ALA A 32 20.64 -2.32 39.61
N ASP A 33 21.79 -1.80 39.99
CA ASP A 33 22.93 -1.72 39.10
C ASP A 33 23.14 -3.10 38.49
N LEU A 34 23.01 -3.20 37.16
CA LEU A 34 23.23 -4.43 36.42
C LEU A 34 24.67 -4.88 36.71
N THR A 35 24.82 -5.91 37.54
CA THR A 35 26.13 -6.39 37.91
C THR A 35 26.68 -7.30 36.82
N THR A 36 28.01 -7.39 36.71
CA THR A 36 28.69 -8.31 35.77
C THR A 36 28.26 -9.77 35.94
N THR A 37 27.73 -10.13 37.11
CA THR A 37 27.16 -11.45 37.41
C THR A 37 25.88 -11.74 36.64
N ASP A 38 25.06 -10.71 36.35
CA ASP A 38 23.81 -10.85 35.59
C ASP A 38 24.07 -11.09 34.09
N LEU A 39 25.16 -10.54 33.56
CA LEU A 39 25.65 -10.85 32.21
C LEU A 39 26.01 -12.34 32.06
N GLY A 40 26.52 -12.98 33.12
CA GLY A 40 26.86 -14.41 33.11
C GLY A 40 25.65 -15.35 33.03
N ARG A 41 24.44 -14.86 33.33
CA ARG A 41 23.18 -15.62 33.23
C ARG A 41 22.53 -15.52 31.86
N LEU A 42 22.99 -14.61 31.01
CA LEU A 42 22.62 -14.61 29.60
C LEU A 42 23.30 -15.81 28.95
N GLY A 43 22.54 -16.90 28.78
CA GLY A 43 22.97 -18.04 27.97
C GLY A 43 23.43 -17.57 26.58
N PRO A 44 24.18 -18.41 25.84
CA PRO A 44 24.68 -18.03 24.52
C PRO A 44 23.52 -17.49 23.69
N ALA A 45 23.71 -16.28 23.14
CA ALA A 45 22.72 -15.61 22.32
C ALA A 45 22.16 -16.64 21.32
N SER A 46 20.84 -16.89 21.41
CA SER A 46 20.17 -17.84 20.54
C SER A 46 20.53 -17.49 19.10
N THR A 47 21.37 -18.31 18.46
CA THR A 47 21.80 -18.06 17.10
C THR A 47 20.54 -18.04 16.24
N PRO A 48 20.30 -16.98 15.44
CA PRO A 48 19.12 -16.93 14.59
C PRO A 48 19.11 -18.17 13.72
N ARG A 49 18.14 -19.06 13.95
CA ARG A 49 18.03 -20.34 13.26
C ARG A 49 17.94 -20.01 11.76
N LYS A 50 18.97 -20.40 11.01
CA LYS A 50 19.05 -20.18 9.55
C LYS A 50 17.76 -20.72 8.95
N LYS A 51 16.91 -19.83 8.41
CA LYS A 51 15.65 -20.23 7.79
C LYS A 51 16.01 -21.14 6.62
N SER A 52 15.53 -22.38 6.67
CA SER A 52 15.63 -23.32 5.55
C SER A 52 15.08 -22.64 4.31
N THR A 53 15.82 -22.69 3.21
CA THR A 53 15.36 -22.23 1.89
C THR A 53 14.13 -23.05 1.52
N MET A 54 12.94 -22.47 1.74
CA MET A 54 11.68 -23.08 1.33
C MET A 54 11.55 -22.93 -0.18
N THR A 55 11.19 -24.02 -0.85
CA THR A 55 10.79 -23.98 -2.25
C THR A 55 9.57 -23.06 -2.42
N LEU A 56 9.67 -22.14 -3.37
CA LEU A 56 8.56 -21.25 -3.73
C LEU A 56 7.44 -22.08 -4.36
N ARG A 57 6.24 -21.94 -3.81
CA ARG A 57 5.00 -22.61 -4.26
C ARG A 57 4.13 -21.62 -5.03
N ASP A 58 3.14 -22.13 -5.77
CA ASP A 58 2.17 -21.32 -6.54
C ASP A 58 1.52 -20.22 -5.70
N SER A 59 1.19 -20.48 -4.43
CA SER A 59 0.65 -19.46 -3.52
C SER A 59 1.58 -18.26 -3.33
N HIS A 60 2.90 -18.49 -3.33
CA HIS A 60 3.90 -17.42 -3.23
C HIS A 60 3.98 -16.62 -4.53
N HIS A 61 3.87 -17.28 -5.70
CA HIS A 61 3.77 -16.58 -6.99
C HIS A 61 2.52 -15.71 -7.04
N HIS A 62 1.38 -16.20 -6.54
CA HIS A 62 0.16 -15.41 -6.47
C HIS A 62 0.33 -14.18 -5.56
N ILE A 63 0.92 -14.34 -4.37
CA ILE A 63 1.25 -13.22 -3.48
C ILE A 63 2.21 -12.23 -4.16
N ALA A 64 3.23 -12.71 -4.88
CA ALA A 64 4.20 -11.88 -5.57
C ALA A 64 3.54 -11.00 -6.64
N ARG A 65 2.59 -11.56 -7.42
CA ARG A 65 1.82 -10.80 -8.41
C ARG A 65 1.01 -9.69 -7.76
N LEU A 66 0.32 -9.99 -6.65
CA LEU A 66 -0.43 -8.99 -5.89
C LEU A 66 0.48 -7.89 -5.32
N MET A 67 1.69 -8.26 -4.85
CA MET A 67 2.69 -7.30 -4.40
C MET A 67 3.25 -6.45 -5.53
N ALA A 68 3.49 -7.03 -6.71
CA ALA A 68 3.97 -6.33 -7.89
C ALA A 68 2.96 -5.29 -8.38
N GLN A 69 1.66 -5.60 -8.29
CA GLN A 69 0.55 -4.67 -8.54
C GLN A 69 0.44 -3.53 -7.50
N GLY A 70 1.23 -3.55 -6.43
CA GLY A 70 1.23 -2.50 -5.41
C GLY A 70 0.14 -2.62 -4.34
N ILE A 71 -0.53 -3.77 -4.25
CA ILE A 71 -1.59 -4.02 -3.25
C ILE A 71 -1.00 -4.00 -1.83
N ARG A 72 -1.76 -3.46 -0.86
CA ARG A 72 -1.29 -3.33 0.53
C ARG A 72 -1.22 -4.69 1.22
N THR A 73 -0.25 -4.86 2.12
CA THR A 73 -0.02 -6.11 2.85
C THR A 73 -1.27 -6.65 3.56
N PHE A 74 -2.10 -5.78 4.12
CA PHE A 74 -3.35 -6.18 4.79
C PHE A 74 -4.41 -6.69 3.80
N GLU A 75 -4.51 -6.08 2.63
CA GLU A 75 -5.43 -6.51 1.57
C GLU A 75 -4.98 -7.85 0.98
N ILE A 76 -3.67 -8.03 0.77
CA ILE A 76 -3.11 -9.32 0.33
C ILE A 76 -3.42 -10.42 1.37
N ALA A 77 -3.35 -10.10 2.67
CA ALA A 77 -3.69 -11.04 3.74
C ALA A 77 -5.15 -11.50 3.64
N ALA A 78 -6.06 -10.55 3.41
CA ALA A 78 -7.48 -10.83 3.22
C ALA A 78 -7.76 -11.67 1.96
N LEU A 79 -7.03 -11.42 0.86
CA LEU A 79 -7.24 -12.11 -0.42
C LEU A 79 -6.66 -13.54 -0.45
N THR A 80 -5.53 -13.75 0.21
CA THR A 80 -4.73 -14.99 0.07
C THR A 80 -4.86 -15.94 1.26
N ASN A 81 -5.66 -15.55 2.27
CA ASN A 81 -5.87 -16.29 3.52
C ASN A 81 -4.55 -16.55 4.31
N PHE A 82 -3.54 -15.71 4.11
CA PHE A 82 -2.30 -15.70 4.89
C PHE A 82 -2.34 -14.62 5.96
N SER A 83 -1.61 -14.82 7.05
CA SER A 83 -1.45 -13.77 8.06
C SER A 83 -0.58 -12.62 7.53
N ALA A 84 -0.90 -11.39 7.95
CA ALA A 84 -0.11 -10.20 7.60
C ALA A 84 1.37 -10.34 8.02
N GLY A 85 1.65 -11.02 9.13
CA GLY A 85 3.00 -11.34 9.58
C GLY A 85 3.75 -12.25 8.60
N ARG A 86 3.07 -13.27 8.06
CA ARG A 86 3.67 -14.15 7.04
C ARG A 86 3.98 -13.40 5.75
N ILE A 87 3.08 -12.55 5.29
CA ILE A 87 3.28 -11.72 4.10
C ILE A 87 4.43 -10.73 4.31
N SER A 88 4.54 -10.15 5.50
CA SER A 88 5.66 -9.26 5.85
C SER A 88 7.00 -9.99 5.83
N GLN A 89 7.06 -11.22 6.32
CA GLN A 89 8.26 -12.06 6.23
C GLN A 89 8.60 -12.46 4.79
N LEU A 90 7.60 -12.71 3.95
CA LEU A 90 7.82 -13.00 2.53
C LEU A 90 8.36 -11.78 1.80
N ARG A 91 7.86 -10.57 2.10
CA ARG A 91 8.35 -9.34 1.49
C ARG A 91 9.84 -9.06 1.75
N SER A 92 10.39 -9.54 2.87
CA SER A 92 11.82 -9.43 3.18
C SER A 92 12.66 -10.61 2.67
N ASP A 93 12.06 -11.61 2.03
CA ASP A 93 12.77 -12.77 1.48
C ASP A 93 13.41 -12.41 0.12
N PRO A 94 14.73 -12.62 -0.07
CA PRO A 94 15.41 -12.34 -1.34
C PRO A 94 14.80 -13.08 -2.53
N ALA A 95 14.35 -14.32 -2.36
CA ALA A 95 13.75 -15.09 -3.44
C ALA A 95 12.38 -14.52 -3.85
N MET A 96 11.65 -13.97 -2.88
CA MET A 96 10.38 -13.29 -3.15
C MET A 96 10.59 -11.94 -3.84
N LEU A 97 11.62 -11.19 -3.44
CA LEU A 97 11.97 -9.92 -4.10
C LEU A 97 12.31 -10.12 -5.58
N GLY A 98 13.01 -11.19 -5.94
CA GLY A 98 13.27 -11.55 -7.33
C GLY A 98 11.98 -11.77 -8.13
N LEU A 99 11.04 -12.56 -7.59
CA LEU A 99 9.74 -12.78 -8.23
C LEU A 99 8.89 -11.51 -8.36
N ILE A 100 8.93 -10.62 -7.36
CA ILE A 100 8.19 -9.35 -7.41
C ILE A 100 8.76 -8.46 -8.52
N ALA A 101 10.09 -8.43 -8.69
CA ALA A 101 10.73 -7.66 -9.74
C ALA A 101 10.32 -8.18 -11.13
N GLU A 102 10.35 -9.49 -11.34
CA GLU A 102 9.88 -10.12 -12.59
C GLU A 102 8.43 -9.73 -12.91
N TYR A 103 7.50 -9.88 -11.94
CA TYR A 103 6.10 -9.51 -12.18
C TYR A 103 5.85 -8.01 -12.32
N ARG A 104 6.77 -7.15 -11.86
CA ARG A 104 6.64 -5.70 -12.08
C ARG A 104 6.86 -5.33 -13.53
N GLU A 105 7.77 -6.00 -14.23
CA GLU A 105 8.01 -5.77 -15.65
C GLU A 105 6.73 -6.03 -16.46
N ASP A 106 6.02 -7.11 -16.15
CA ASP A 106 4.72 -7.43 -16.77
C ASP A 106 3.65 -6.37 -16.46
N VAL A 107 3.59 -5.92 -15.21
CA VAL A 107 2.62 -4.89 -14.76
C VAL A 107 2.89 -3.56 -15.46
N ASP A 108 4.16 -3.16 -15.54
CA ASP A 108 4.58 -1.92 -16.19
C ASP A 108 4.25 -1.99 -17.69
N LEU A 109 4.53 -3.12 -18.34
CA LEU A 109 4.17 -3.34 -19.75
C LEU A 109 2.66 -3.22 -19.98
N ALA A 110 1.85 -3.87 -19.14
CA ALA A 110 0.40 -3.78 -19.20
C ALA A 110 -0.11 -2.35 -18.97
N HIS A 111 0.50 -1.62 -18.04
CA HIS A 111 0.17 -0.22 -17.76
C HIS A 111 0.49 0.68 -18.95
N HIS A 112 1.67 0.51 -19.56
CA HIS A 112 2.06 1.24 -20.77
C HIS A 112 1.09 0.97 -21.92
N ALA A 113 0.73 -0.29 -22.16
CA ALA A 113 -0.25 -0.65 -23.18
C ALA A 113 -1.63 0.00 -22.92
N ALA A 114 -2.07 0.05 -21.65
CA ALA A 114 -3.33 0.71 -21.28
C ALA A 114 -3.28 2.22 -21.54
N ILE A 115 -2.17 2.89 -21.21
CA ILE A 115 -1.97 4.32 -21.49
C ILE A 115 -1.99 4.57 -23.00
N GLN A 116 -1.31 3.74 -23.79
CA GLN A 116 -1.31 3.85 -25.26
C GLN A 116 -2.71 3.72 -25.83
N ALA A 117 -3.48 2.72 -25.39
CA ALA A 117 -4.86 2.54 -25.84
C ALA A 117 -5.76 3.74 -25.50
N VAL A 118 -5.57 4.38 -24.34
CA VAL A 118 -6.28 5.62 -23.98
C VAL A 118 -5.84 6.77 -24.89
N ALA A 119 -4.54 6.92 -25.11
CA ALA A 119 -4.01 7.98 -25.98
C ALA A 119 -4.54 7.87 -27.42
N GLU A 120 -4.62 6.66 -27.98
CA GLU A 120 -5.21 6.40 -29.30
C GLU A 120 -6.68 6.83 -29.35
N ARG A 121 -7.49 6.42 -28.37
CA ARG A 121 -8.92 6.78 -28.29
C ARG A 121 -9.13 8.29 -28.16
N VAL A 122 -8.31 8.95 -27.33
CA VAL A 122 -8.34 10.41 -27.19
C VAL A 122 -7.94 11.09 -28.50
N GLY A 123 -6.94 10.55 -29.21
CA GLY A 123 -6.53 11.05 -30.52
C GLY A 123 -7.66 10.99 -31.56
N LEU A 124 -8.37 9.86 -31.63
CA LEU A 124 -9.54 9.70 -32.51
C LEU A 124 -10.65 10.70 -32.15
N LEU A 125 -11.02 10.79 -30.87
CA LEU A 125 -12.03 11.73 -30.41
C LEU A 125 -11.66 13.19 -30.69
N ALA A 126 -10.39 13.54 -30.50
CA ALA A 126 -9.88 14.87 -30.82
C ALA A 126 -10.00 15.17 -32.31
N GLY A 127 -9.65 14.20 -33.18
CA GLY A 127 -9.81 14.32 -34.64
C GLY A 127 -11.27 14.54 -35.06
N ASP A 128 -12.20 13.77 -34.48
CA ASP A 128 -13.64 13.91 -34.74
C ASP A 128 -14.16 15.28 -34.29
N THR A 129 -13.75 15.71 -33.11
CA THR A 129 -14.11 17.02 -32.55
C THR A 129 -13.59 18.15 -33.43
N MET A 130 -12.34 18.07 -33.90
CA MET A 130 -11.77 19.09 -34.78
C MET A 130 -12.48 19.17 -36.13
N ARG A 131 -12.89 18.04 -36.71
CA ARG A 131 -13.68 18.00 -37.94
C ARG A 131 -15.04 18.68 -37.76
N GLU A 132 -15.73 18.39 -36.65
CA GLU A 132 -17.01 19.01 -36.34
C GLU A 132 -16.87 20.52 -36.09
N VAL A 133 -15.82 20.95 -35.39
CA VAL A 133 -15.55 22.38 -35.18
C VAL A 133 -15.28 23.09 -36.51
N HIS A 134 -14.48 22.49 -37.40
CA HIS A 134 -14.22 23.03 -38.72
C HIS A 134 -15.51 23.17 -39.53
N LYS A 135 -16.33 22.11 -39.55
CA LYS A 135 -17.63 22.13 -40.25
C LYS A 135 -18.54 23.25 -39.76
N ARG A 136 -18.67 23.43 -38.44
CA ARG A 136 -19.49 24.53 -37.87
C ARG A 136 -18.96 25.91 -38.25
N LEU A 137 -17.64 26.06 -38.29
CA LEU A 137 -17.02 27.31 -38.69
C LEU A 137 -17.27 27.63 -40.17
N ASP A 138 -17.29 26.63 -41.03
CA ASP A 138 -17.61 26.80 -42.46
C ASP A 138 -19.10 27.14 -42.68
N GLU A 139 -20.00 26.49 -41.94
CA GLU A 139 -21.45 26.64 -42.12
C GLU A 139 -22.02 27.93 -41.48
N ASP A 140 -21.60 28.26 -40.25
CA ASP A 140 -21.98 29.50 -39.57
C ASP A 140 -20.81 30.05 -38.74
N PRO A 141 -19.96 30.90 -39.37
CA PRO A 141 -18.84 31.52 -38.69
C PRO A 141 -19.22 32.32 -37.44
N SER A 142 -20.47 32.80 -37.36
CA SER A 142 -20.97 33.63 -36.25
C SER A 142 -21.51 32.83 -35.06
N ALA A 143 -21.74 31.52 -35.24
CA ALA A 143 -22.22 30.63 -34.17
C ALA A 143 -21.18 30.41 -33.06
N MET A 144 -19.89 30.64 -33.34
CA MET A 144 -18.82 30.54 -32.35
C MET A 144 -18.33 31.90 -31.91
N ARG A 145 -18.19 32.07 -30.59
CA ARG A 145 -17.62 33.28 -30.01
C ARG A 145 -16.11 33.37 -30.33
N ASP A 146 -15.63 34.53 -30.76
CA ASP A 146 -14.21 34.80 -31.09
C ASP A 146 -13.23 34.36 -30.00
N ALA A 147 -13.60 34.57 -28.73
CA ALA A 147 -12.78 34.15 -27.60
C ALA A 147 -12.55 32.62 -27.53
N ASN A 148 -13.47 31.82 -28.06
CA ASN A 148 -13.32 30.36 -28.12
C ASN A 148 -12.44 29.96 -29.31
N LEU A 149 -12.54 30.66 -30.44
CA LEU A 149 -11.69 30.43 -31.62
C LEU A 149 -10.23 30.75 -31.32
N LEU A 150 -9.95 31.88 -30.66
CA LEU A 150 -8.59 32.24 -30.24
C LEU A 150 -8.00 31.22 -29.26
N LYS A 151 -8.80 30.69 -28.33
CA LYS A 151 -8.38 29.63 -27.41
C LYS A 151 -8.06 28.34 -28.14
N LEU A 152 -8.91 27.91 -29.07
CA LEU A 152 -8.70 26.71 -29.88
C LEU A 152 -7.43 26.83 -30.73
N LEU A 153 -7.24 27.98 -31.36
CA LEU A 153 -6.04 28.30 -32.14
C LEU A 153 -4.80 28.22 -31.25
N THR A 154 -4.81 28.85 -30.08
CA THR A 154 -3.68 28.83 -29.13
C THR A 154 -3.34 27.40 -28.69
N ILE A 155 -4.35 26.60 -28.29
CA ILE A 155 -4.15 25.21 -27.86
C ILE A 155 -3.59 24.37 -29.02
N THR A 156 -4.10 24.55 -30.24
CA THR A 156 -3.63 23.82 -31.43
C THR A 156 -2.20 24.22 -31.80
N LEU A 157 -1.86 25.51 -31.74
CA LEU A 157 -0.51 25.99 -31.99
C LEU A 157 0.48 25.45 -30.95
N ASP A 158 0.11 25.49 -29.66
CA ASP A 158 0.94 24.96 -28.57
C ASP A 158 1.21 23.46 -28.75
N ARG A 159 0.18 22.69 -29.14
CA ARG A 159 0.30 21.25 -29.41
C ARG A 159 1.04 20.90 -30.70
N SER A 160 1.09 21.81 -31.68
CA SER A 160 1.88 21.64 -32.91
C SER A 160 3.33 22.13 -32.78
N GLY A 161 3.75 22.54 -31.57
CA GLY A 161 5.12 23.01 -31.30
C GLY A 161 5.36 24.50 -31.56
N HIS A 162 4.31 25.27 -31.83
CA HIS A 162 4.35 26.73 -31.99
C HIS A 162 4.01 27.48 -30.68
N GLY A 163 4.22 26.81 -29.54
CA GLY A 163 4.02 27.37 -28.22
C GLY A 163 5.12 28.36 -27.80
N PRO A 164 4.87 29.20 -26.79
CA PRO A 164 5.88 30.09 -26.25
C PRO A 164 7.08 29.30 -25.71
N THR A 165 8.27 29.60 -26.23
CA THR A 165 9.51 28.93 -25.83
C THR A 165 10.06 29.56 -24.55
N SER A 166 10.42 28.72 -23.58
CA SER A 166 11.05 29.17 -22.35
C SER A 166 12.47 29.67 -22.64
N LYS A 167 12.78 30.91 -22.27
CA LYS A 167 14.15 31.44 -22.29
C LYS A 167 14.80 31.08 -20.96
N HIS A 168 15.81 30.21 -20.98
CA HIS A 168 16.60 29.92 -19.79
C HIS A 168 17.71 30.98 -19.64
N ASP A 169 17.68 31.75 -18.55
CA ASP A 169 18.75 32.67 -18.15
C ASP A 169 19.82 31.88 -17.36
N ILE A 170 20.98 31.65 -17.98
CA ILE A 170 22.10 30.96 -17.33
C ILE A 170 22.96 32.01 -16.62
N ARG A 171 22.80 32.13 -15.31
CA ARG A 171 23.64 33.01 -14.49
C ARG A 171 24.93 32.29 -14.13
N THR A 172 26.02 32.71 -14.77
CA THR A 172 27.37 32.24 -14.43
C THR A 172 27.83 32.93 -13.16
N ILE A 173 27.98 32.17 -12.07
CA ILE A 173 28.52 32.68 -10.80
C ILE A 173 30.04 32.52 -10.84
N HIS A 174 30.77 33.63 -10.88
CA HIS A 174 32.22 33.62 -10.70
C HIS A 174 32.54 33.53 -9.20
N VAL A 175 33.11 32.40 -8.77
CA VAL A 175 33.63 32.24 -7.40
C VAL A 175 35.09 32.71 -7.41
N THR A 176 35.36 33.81 -6.71
CA THR A 176 36.73 34.32 -6.49
C THR A 176 37.32 33.62 -5.25
N ARG A 177 38.57 33.16 -5.38
CA ARG A 177 39.32 32.37 -4.38
C ARG A 177 39.89 33.22 -3.26
#